data_AF-D2ZRF8-F1
#
_entry.id   AF-D2ZRF8-F1
#
_cell.length_a   1.000
_cell.length_b   1.000
_cell.length_c   1.000
_cell.angle_alpha   90.00
_cell.angle_beta   90.00
_cell.angle_gamma   90.00
#
_symmetry.space_group_name_H-M   'P 1'
#
loop_
_entity.id
_entity.type
_entity.pdbx_description
1 polymer ?
#
loop_
_entity_poly.entity_id
_entity_poly.type
_entity_poly.pdbx_seq_one_letter_code
_entity_poly.pdbx_strand_id
1 'polypeptide(L)'
;MIKCPKCGNEVDSDDEYCKHCSHKLKKKPITDKKNIIIMALIIIIIAIIGVICYSMFTTEPVKVVDVGVGTFNCSNELNFTLNQTDGPFKEYIADNGRYTVKVFNLSQGNYYYNYGLSLANNEIKTYPSSVIDNVLIYNSTANVGEYVGEPRFIAIIDNNDKNLQIQIVTPEVEETVQIANSFQFKN
;
A
#
# COMPACT_ATOMS: atom_id res chain seq x y z
N MET A 1 57.30 3.23 20.25
CA MET A 1 58.67 2.73 19.97
C MET A 1 58.60 1.33 19.39
N ILE A 2 59.37 1.06 18.33
CA ILE A 2 59.50 -0.24 17.65
C ILE A 2 60.98 -0.59 17.48
N LYS A 3 61.32 -1.87 17.36
CA LYS A 3 62.70 -2.28 17.03
C LYS A 3 62.93 -2.27 15.53
N CYS A 4 64.04 -1.69 15.10
CA CYS A 4 64.44 -1.74 13.69
C CYS A 4 64.73 -3.20 13.28
N PRO A 5 64.09 -3.73 12.22
CA PRO A 5 64.28 -5.13 11.81
C PRO A 5 65.70 -5.40 11.24
N LYS A 6 66.45 -4.34 10.88
CA LYS A 6 67.79 -4.47 10.31
C LYS A 6 68.90 -4.38 11.35
N CYS A 7 68.78 -3.49 12.34
CA CYS A 7 69.87 -3.21 13.29
C CYS A 7 69.51 -3.46 14.77
N GLY A 8 68.26 -3.80 15.08
CA GLY A 8 67.83 -4.12 16.44
C GLY A 8 67.63 -2.92 17.39
N ASN A 9 68.10 -1.72 17.03
CA ASN A 9 67.90 -0.51 17.84
C ASN A 9 66.44 -0.11 17.96
N GLU A 10 66.09 0.48 19.10
CA GLU A 10 64.76 1.06 19.35
C GLU A 10 64.63 2.41 18.66
N VAL A 11 63.53 2.57 17.93
CA VAL A 11 63.21 3.77 17.15
C VAL A 11 61.74 4.16 17.35
N ASP A 12 61.38 5.39 17.01
CA ASP A 12 59.99 5.82 17.09
C ASP A 12 59.12 5.04 16.09
N SER A 13 57.88 4.72 16.46
CA SER A 13 56.90 4.12 15.56
C SER A 13 56.50 5.05 14.41
N ASP A 14 56.69 6.36 14.58
CA ASP A 14 56.33 7.38 13.58
C ASP A 14 57.50 7.76 12.64
N ASP A 15 58.73 7.31 12.95
CA ASP A 15 59.91 7.54 12.11
C ASP A 15 59.76 6.79 10.76
N GLU A 16 60.05 7.47 9.64
CA GLU A 16 60.03 6.82 8.31
C GLU A 16 61.31 6.00 8.07
N TYR A 17 62.41 6.36 8.73
CA TYR A 17 63.72 5.72 8.60
C TYR A 17 64.36 5.50 9.97
N CYS A 18 65.07 4.39 10.13
CA CYS A 18 65.86 4.15 11.34
C CYS A 18 67.00 5.16 11.43
N LYS A 19 67.05 5.95 12.50
CA LYS A 19 68.09 6.96 12.77
C LYS A 19 69.51 6.40 12.90
N HIS A 20 69.65 5.09 13.11
CA HIS A 20 70.95 4.42 13.30
C HIS A 20 71.50 3.71 12.06
N CYS A 21 70.65 3.21 11.17
CA CYS A 21 71.08 2.42 10.00
C CYS A 21 70.41 2.81 8.69
N SER A 22 69.60 3.88 8.69
CA SER A 22 68.87 4.44 7.55
C SER A 22 67.93 3.46 6.86
N HIS A 23 67.55 2.35 7.51
CA HIS A 23 66.59 1.40 6.96
C HIS A 23 65.18 2.00 6.96
N LYS A 24 64.48 1.91 5.83
CA LYS A 24 63.10 2.40 5.70
C LYS A 24 62.15 1.55 6.52
N LEU A 25 61.38 2.18 7.40
CA LEU A 25 60.41 1.53 8.27
C LEU A 25 59.04 1.48 7.56
N LYS A 26 58.37 0.31 7.61
CA LYS A 26 57.02 0.17 7.06
C LYS A 26 56.04 0.86 8.01
N LYS A 27 55.57 2.06 7.65
CA LYS A 27 54.44 2.70 8.36
C LYS A 27 53.19 1.82 8.19
N LYS A 28 52.51 1.51 9.29
CA LYS A 28 51.13 1.01 9.21
C LYS A 28 50.30 2.15 8.60
N PRO A 29 49.39 1.88 7.65
CA PRO A 29 48.47 2.89 7.18
C PRO A 29 47.67 3.38 8.38
N ILE A 30 47.89 4.63 8.77
CA ILE A 30 47.08 5.31 9.79
C ILE A 30 45.73 5.54 9.12
N THR A 31 44.81 4.61 9.32
CA THR A 31 43.41 4.81 8.96
C THR A 31 42.84 5.69 10.07
N ASP A 32 42.78 7.00 9.82
CA ASP A 32 42.20 7.94 10.77
C ASP A 32 40.78 7.47 11.15
N LYS A 33 40.48 7.36 12.45
CA LYS A 33 39.15 6.98 12.96
C LYS A 33 38.02 7.78 12.29
N LYS A 34 38.30 9.02 11.89
CA LYS A 34 37.38 9.91 11.19
C LYS A 34 36.98 9.38 9.80
N ASN A 35 37.90 8.75 9.05
CA ASN A 35 37.63 8.17 7.73
C ASN A 35 36.84 6.85 7.82
N ILE A 36 37.05 6.07 8.89
CA ILE A 36 36.24 4.86 9.14
C ILE A 36 34.79 5.24 9.46
N ILE A 37 34.58 6.27 10.28
CA ILE A 37 33.23 6.77 10.61
C ILE A 37 32.52 7.30 9.36
N ILE A 38 33.22 8.02 8.48
CA ILE A 38 32.65 8.53 7.22
C ILE A 38 32.22 7.38 6.30
N MET A 39 33.05 6.33 6.14
CA MET A 39 32.71 5.17 5.33
C MET A 39 31.49 4.41 5.88
N ALA A 40 31.40 4.24 7.20
CA ALA A 40 30.24 3.61 7.83
C ALA A 40 28.94 4.43 7.59
N LEU A 41 29.01 5.76 7.68
CA LEU A 41 27.87 6.64 7.40
C LEU A 41 27.38 6.53 5.96
N ILE A 42 28.28 6.44 4.98
CA ILE A 42 27.91 6.31 3.56
C ILE A 42 27.14 5.01 3.31
N ILE A 43 27.58 3.89 3.89
CA ILE A 43 26.91 2.59 3.74
C ILE A 43 25.49 2.63 4.33
N ILE A 44 25.33 3.26 5.49
CA ILE A 44 24.01 3.43 6.13
C ILE A 44 23.09 4.28 5.24
N ILE A 45 23.59 5.38 4.68
CA ILE A 45 22.82 6.25 3.80
C ILE A 45 22.37 5.47 2.54
N ILE A 46 23.26 4.69 1.91
CA ILE A 46 22.91 3.88 0.74
C ILE A 46 21.83 2.85 1.08
N ALA A 47 21.93 2.20 2.25
CA ALA A 47 20.91 1.26 2.71
C ALA A 47 19.55 1.94 2.92
N ILE A 48 19.52 3.12 3.53
CA ILE A 48 18.29 3.91 3.74
C ILE A 48 17.68 4.30 2.38
N ILE A 49 18.49 4.81 1.45
CA ILE A 49 18.03 5.16 0.11
C ILE A 49 17.48 3.92 -0.60
N GLY A 50 18.13 2.77 -0.48
CA GLY A 50 17.65 1.51 -1.04
C GLY A 50 16.25 1.13 -0.53
N VAL A 51 16.00 1.24 0.77
CA VAL A 51 14.68 0.97 1.37
C VAL A 51 13.63 1.96 0.88
N ILE A 52 13.97 3.26 0.81
CA ILE A 52 13.05 4.30 0.32
C ILE A 52 12.70 4.05 -1.15
N CYS A 53 13.69 3.85 -2.01
CA CYS A 53 13.48 3.56 -3.43
C CYS A 53 12.67 2.29 -3.64
N TYR A 54 12.92 1.24 -2.85
CA TYR A 54 12.15 0.01 -2.90
C TYR A 54 10.67 0.27 -2.55
N SER A 55 10.40 1.02 -1.47
CA SER A 55 9.03 1.34 -1.05
C SER A 55 8.26 2.19 -2.08
N MET A 56 8.93 3.10 -2.80
CA MET A 56 8.29 3.90 -3.86
C MET A 56 8.01 3.09 -5.12
N PHE A 57 8.77 2.03 -5.38
CA PHE A 57 8.55 1.16 -6.54
C PHE A 57 7.43 0.13 -6.31
N THR A 58 7.08 -0.14 -5.06
CA THR A 58 6.03 -1.10 -4.68
C THR A 58 4.64 -0.50 -4.55
N THR A 59 4.48 0.82 -4.59
CA THR A 59 3.14 1.43 -4.57
C THR A 59 2.51 1.30 -5.94
N GLU A 60 1.53 0.40 -6.06
CA GLU A 60 0.72 0.31 -7.26
C GLU A 60 0.06 1.66 -7.54
N PRO A 61 0.12 2.15 -8.78
CA PRO A 61 -0.44 3.45 -9.08
C PRO A 61 -1.97 3.37 -9.01
N VAL A 62 -2.56 4.30 -8.25
CA VAL A 62 -4.01 4.36 -8.02
C VAL A 62 -4.67 5.41 -8.89
N LYS A 63 -5.88 5.09 -9.38
CA LYS A 63 -6.77 5.96 -10.14
C LYS A 63 -7.88 6.48 -9.26
N VAL A 64 -8.24 7.75 -9.42
CA VAL A 64 -9.46 8.31 -8.83
C VAL A 64 -10.64 8.05 -9.76
N VAL A 65 -11.71 7.45 -9.22
CA VAL A 65 -12.97 7.17 -9.91
C VAL A 65 -14.06 8.08 -9.33
N ASP A 66 -14.88 8.65 -10.21
CA ASP A 66 -16.00 9.52 -9.85
C ASP A 66 -17.33 8.80 -10.12
N VAL A 67 -18.17 8.69 -9.08
CA VAL A 67 -19.50 8.04 -9.14
C VAL A 67 -20.65 9.05 -8.99
N GLY A 68 -20.41 10.31 -9.39
CA GLY A 68 -21.37 11.40 -9.36
C GLY A 68 -21.55 12.02 -7.97
N VAL A 69 -21.72 11.21 -6.92
CA VAL A 69 -21.93 11.67 -5.52
C VAL A 69 -20.63 11.74 -4.70
N GLY A 70 -19.55 11.16 -5.22
CA GLY A 70 -18.31 10.99 -4.50
C GLY A 70 -17.23 10.42 -5.41
N THR A 71 -16.04 10.26 -4.84
CA THR A 71 -14.88 9.69 -5.51
C THR A 71 -14.21 8.63 -4.65
N PHE A 72 -13.55 7.66 -5.26
CA PHE A 72 -12.71 6.68 -4.56
C PHE A 72 -11.45 6.35 -5.36
N ASN A 73 -10.47 5.73 -4.71
CA ASN A 73 -9.25 5.27 -5.35
C ASN A 73 -9.32 3.77 -5.65
N CYS A 74 -8.86 3.35 -6.82
CA CYS A 74 -8.72 1.94 -7.20
C CYS A 74 -7.42 1.70 -7.99
N SER A 75 -7.12 0.44 -8.32
CA SER A 75 -6.02 0.12 -9.25
C SER A 75 -6.21 0.83 -10.60
N ASN A 76 -5.10 1.26 -11.21
CA ASN A 76 -5.07 1.88 -12.54
C ASN A 76 -5.57 0.98 -13.66
N GLU A 77 -5.60 -0.34 -13.45
CA GLU A 77 -6.06 -1.30 -14.45
C GLU A 77 -7.59 -1.36 -14.56
N LEU A 78 -8.30 -0.86 -13.54
CA LEU A 78 -9.76 -0.95 -13.48
C LEU A 78 -10.41 0.27 -14.07
N ASN A 79 -11.36 0.08 -14.99
CA ASN A 79 -12.19 1.17 -15.52
C ASN A 79 -13.65 0.99 -15.17
N PHE A 80 -14.14 1.86 -14.27
CA PHE A 80 -15.55 1.87 -13.89
C PHE A 80 -16.38 2.68 -14.89
N THR A 81 -17.49 2.08 -15.31
CA THR A 81 -18.49 2.73 -16.17
C THR A 81 -19.86 2.62 -15.52
N LEU A 82 -20.72 3.59 -15.81
CA LEU A 82 -22.10 3.57 -15.35
C LEU A 82 -22.87 2.46 -16.09
N ASN A 83 -23.31 1.43 -15.37
CA ASN A 83 -23.98 0.26 -15.92
C ASN A 83 -25.50 0.42 -15.92
N GLN A 84 -26.07 0.82 -14.79
CA GLN A 84 -27.52 0.93 -14.61
C GLN A 84 -27.89 2.22 -13.89
N THR A 85 -28.98 2.84 -14.35
CA THR A 85 -29.66 3.95 -13.66
C THR A 85 -31.14 3.68 -13.40
N ASP A 86 -31.69 2.61 -13.99
CA ASP A 86 -33.09 2.24 -13.85
C ASP A 86 -33.30 1.52 -12.51
N GLY A 87 -33.61 2.28 -11.47
CA GLY A 87 -33.87 1.75 -10.14
C GLY A 87 -33.55 2.75 -9.02
N PRO A 88 -33.55 2.29 -7.76
CA PRO A 88 -33.25 3.13 -6.60
C PRO A 88 -31.76 3.39 -6.39
N PHE A 89 -30.93 2.87 -7.29
CA PHE A 89 -29.49 3.03 -7.26
C PHE A 89 -28.92 3.33 -8.65
N LYS A 90 -27.76 3.96 -8.65
CA LYS A 90 -26.85 3.99 -9.79
C LYS A 90 -25.76 2.95 -9.57
N GLU A 91 -25.53 2.08 -10.54
CA GLU A 91 -24.49 1.07 -10.48
C GLU A 91 -23.34 1.41 -11.41
N TYR A 92 -22.13 1.34 -10.87
CA TYR A 92 -20.88 1.46 -11.60
C TYR A 92 -20.18 0.11 -11.56
N ILE A 93 -19.76 -0.40 -12.72
CA ILE A 93 -19.08 -1.69 -12.85
C ILE A 93 -17.71 -1.50 -13.49
N ALA A 94 -16.70 -2.21 -13.00
CA ALA A 94 -15.42 -2.29 -13.67
C ALA A 94 -15.54 -3.05 -15.00
N ASP A 95 -14.69 -2.71 -15.96
CA ASP A 95 -14.54 -3.37 -17.26
C ASP A 95 -14.35 -4.89 -17.19
N ASN A 96 -13.71 -5.40 -16.14
CA ASN A 96 -13.59 -6.84 -15.89
C ASN A 96 -14.84 -7.49 -15.28
N GLY A 97 -15.90 -6.74 -14.98
CA GLY A 97 -17.16 -7.25 -14.41
C GLY A 97 -17.11 -7.76 -12.96
N ARG A 98 -15.94 -7.70 -12.28
CA ARG A 98 -15.75 -8.29 -10.93
C ARG A 98 -15.94 -7.29 -9.79
N TYR A 99 -15.93 -5.99 -10.11
CA TYR A 99 -16.03 -4.91 -9.13
C TYR A 99 -17.28 -4.09 -9.40
N THR A 100 -18.02 -3.78 -8.34
CA THR A 100 -19.16 -2.88 -8.44
C THR A 100 -19.16 -1.85 -7.32
N VAL A 101 -19.63 -0.65 -7.66
CA VAL A 101 -19.96 0.40 -6.70
C VAL A 101 -21.39 0.84 -6.98
N LYS A 102 -22.28 0.64 -6.02
CA LYS A 102 -23.68 1.06 -6.08
C LYS A 102 -23.91 2.26 -5.19
N VAL A 103 -24.65 3.23 -5.72
CA VAL A 103 -25.04 4.45 -5.02
C VAL A 103 -26.54 4.43 -4.86
N PHE A 104 -27.02 4.18 -3.64
CA PHE A 104 -28.43 4.18 -3.28
C PHE A 104 -28.87 5.56 -2.79
N ASN A 105 -30.04 6.02 -3.25
CA ASN A 105 -30.72 7.18 -2.68
C ASN A 105 -31.87 6.72 -1.78
N LEU A 106 -31.65 6.77 -0.47
CA LEU A 106 -32.60 6.29 0.53
C LEU A 106 -33.84 7.19 0.66
N SER A 107 -33.81 8.39 0.07
CA SER A 107 -34.99 9.28 0.04
C SER A 107 -36.09 8.79 -0.90
N GLN A 108 -35.76 7.89 -1.84
CA GLN A 108 -36.69 7.44 -2.88
C GLN A 108 -37.57 6.24 -2.46
N GLY A 109 -37.34 5.66 -1.28
CA GLY A 109 -38.15 4.57 -0.74
C GLY A 109 -37.43 3.72 0.32
N ASN A 110 -38.19 2.87 1.01
CA ASN A 110 -37.64 1.85 1.93
C ASN A 110 -37.05 0.70 1.12
N TYR A 111 -35.77 0.82 0.76
CA TYR A 111 -35.09 -0.23 0.04
C TYR A 111 -34.46 -1.22 1.02
N TYR A 112 -34.87 -2.47 0.91
CA TYR A 112 -34.24 -3.55 1.64
C TYR A 112 -32.80 -3.69 1.15
N TYR A 113 -31.87 -3.80 2.10
CA TYR A 113 -30.45 -4.17 1.96
C TYR A 113 -30.18 -5.43 1.09
N ASN A 114 -31.23 -6.05 0.56
CA ASN A 114 -31.28 -7.33 -0.12
C ASN A 114 -31.12 -7.24 -1.66
N TYR A 115 -31.16 -6.05 -2.25
CA TYR A 115 -30.97 -5.87 -3.70
C TYR A 115 -29.62 -5.21 -3.98
N GLY A 116 -28.55 -5.99 -4.00
CA GLY A 116 -27.23 -5.35 -3.84
C GLY A 116 -26.04 -5.94 -4.55
N LEU A 117 -25.98 -7.22 -4.89
CA LEU A 117 -24.78 -7.75 -5.54
C LEU A 117 -25.14 -8.05 -6.99
N SER A 118 -24.53 -7.34 -7.95
CA SER A 118 -24.76 -7.65 -9.39
C SER A 118 -24.45 -9.12 -9.72
N LEU A 119 -23.72 -9.79 -8.82
CA LEU A 119 -23.34 -11.18 -8.91
C LEU A 119 -23.86 -12.05 -7.77
N ALA A 120 -24.57 -11.57 -6.74
CA ALA A 120 -24.96 -12.40 -5.57
C ALA A 120 -26.35 -12.04 -4.96
N ASN A 121 -27.40 -12.71 -5.39
CA ASN A 121 -28.79 -12.52 -4.92
C ASN A 121 -29.10 -12.89 -3.46
N ASN A 122 -28.10 -13.09 -2.59
CA ASN A 122 -28.37 -13.43 -1.20
C ASN A 122 -28.40 -12.18 -0.33
N GLU A 123 -29.34 -12.16 0.63
CA GLU A 123 -29.42 -11.16 1.69
C GLU A 123 -28.01 -10.95 2.28
N ILE A 124 -27.57 -9.68 2.32
CA ILE A 124 -26.35 -9.35 3.06
C ILE A 124 -26.59 -9.83 4.49
N LYS A 125 -25.69 -10.68 5.01
CA LYS A 125 -25.81 -11.20 6.37
C LYS A 125 -26.08 -10.04 7.32
N THR A 126 -27.01 -10.22 8.25
CA THR A 126 -27.40 -9.20 9.23
C THR A 126 -26.22 -8.68 10.06
N TYR A 127 -25.13 -9.46 10.13
CA TYR A 127 -23.91 -9.12 10.83
C TYR A 127 -22.70 -9.18 9.88
N PRO A 128 -21.72 -8.27 10.04
CA PRO A 128 -20.49 -8.32 9.28
C PRO A 128 -19.72 -9.62 9.57
N SER A 129 -19.03 -10.11 8.55
CA SER A 129 -18.16 -11.29 8.66
C SER A 129 -16.85 -10.96 9.35
N SER A 130 -16.35 -9.72 9.19
CA SER A 130 -15.15 -9.21 9.86
C SER A 130 -15.17 -7.68 9.91
N VAL A 131 -14.24 -7.11 10.68
CA VAL A 131 -13.95 -5.67 10.71
C VAL A 131 -12.46 -5.48 10.46
N ILE A 132 -12.10 -4.70 9.45
CA ILE A 132 -10.71 -4.47 9.02
C ILE A 132 -10.56 -2.97 8.77
N ASP A 133 -9.59 -2.34 9.43
CA ASP A 133 -9.35 -0.89 9.34
C ASP A 133 -10.62 -0.03 9.52
N ASN A 134 -11.45 -0.40 10.50
CA ASN A 134 -12.77 0.18 10.77
C ASN A 134 -13.82 0.04 9.65
N VAL A 135 -13.53 -0.73 8.61
CA VAL A 135 -14.49 -1.10 7.57
C VAL A 135 -15.19 -2.40 7.98
N LEU A 136 -16.52 -2.37 8.02
CA LEU A 136 -17.33 -3.58 8.20
C LEU A 136 -17.36 -4.36 6.89
N ILE A 137 -16.89 -5.60 6.91
CA ILE A 137 -16.81 -6.46 5.73
C ILE A 137 -17.86 -7.55 5.82
N TYR A 138 -18.64 -7.70 4.75
CA TYR A 138 -19.61 -8.78 4.58
C TYR A 138 -19.14 -9.71 3.47
N ASN A 139 -19.13 -11.01 3.75
CA ASN A 139 -18.72 -12.02 2.79
C ASN A 139 -19.94 -12.63 2.13
N SER A 140 -19.87 -12.78 0.82
CA SER A 140 -20.84 -13.46 -0.02
C SER A 140 -20.12 -14.29 -1.09
N THR A 141 -20.90 -14.92 -1.95
CA THR A 141 -20.41 -15.70 -3.08
C THR A 141 -21.24 -15.35 -4.28
N ALA A 142 -20.58 -15.11 -5.41
CA ALA A 142 -21.27 -14.87 -6.66
C ALA A 142 -22.19 -16.05 -7.02
N ASN A 143 -23.46 -15.79 -7.33
CA ASN A 143 -24.49 -16.73 -7.72
C ASN A 143 -25.21 -16.35 -9.05
N VAL A 144 -24.77 -15.28 -9.72
CA VAL A 144 -25.21 -14.89 -11.08
C VAL A 144 -24.00 -14.58 -11.96
N GLY A 145 -24.14 -14.81 -13.27
CA GLY A 145 -23.16 -14.40 -14.28
C GLY A 145 -22.01 -15.39 -14.50
N GLU A 146 -20.92 -14.91 -15.10
CA GLU A 146 -19.74 -15.72 -15.44
C GLU A 146 -18.94 -16.15 -14.20
N TYR A 147 -19.03 -15.37 -13.11
CA TYR A 147 -18.19 -15.54 -11.93
C TYR A 147 -18.85 -16.33 -10.79
N VAL A 148 -19.88 -17.12 -11.09
CA VAL A 148 -20.59 -17.93 -10.08
C VAL A 148 -19.60 -18.82 -9.30
N GLY A 149 -19.72 -18.80 -7.97
CA GLY A 149 -18.86 -19.54 -7.04
C GLY A 149 -17.68 -18.73 -6.51
N GLU A 150 -17.35 -17.59 -7.10
CA GLU A 150 -16.25 -16.76 -6.61
C GLU A 150 -16.62 -16.00 -5.32
N PRO A 151 -15.65 -15.77 -4.42
CA PRO A 151 -15.86 -14.95 -3.23
C PRO A 151 -16.20 -13.51 -3.61
N ARG A 152 -17.06 -12.88 -2.81
CA ARG A 152 -17.39 -11.45 -2.92
C ARG A 152 -17.35 -10.82 -1.55
N PHE A 153 -16.60 -9.72 -1.45
CA PHE A 153 -16.46 -8.95 -0.24
C PHE A 153 -17.12 -7.60 -0.42
N ILE A 154 -17.85 -7.18 0.61
CA ILE A 154 -18.78 -6.07 0.54
C ILE A 154 -18.49 -5.11 1.67
N ALA A 155 -18.37 -3.82 1.35
CA ALA A 155 -18.38 -2.73 2.31
C ALA A 155 -19.58 -1.82 2.06
N ILE A 156 -20.12 -1.27 3.14
CA ILE A 156 -21.25 -0.34 3.12
C ILE A 156 -20.79 0.97 3.76
N ILE A 157 -21.05 2.09 3.10
CA ILE A 157 -20.74 3.44 3.58
C ILE A 157 -22.01 4.27 3.54
N ASP A 158 -22.47 4.70 4.71
CA ASP A 158 -23.66 5.53 4.83
C ASP A 158 -23.30 7.01 4.93
N ASN A 159 -24.09 7.86 4.26
CA ASN A 159 -24.10 9.30 4.45
C ASN A 159 -25.52 9.73 4.80
N ASN A 160 -25.78 9.76 6.10
CA ASN A 160 -27.09 10.08 6.67
C ASN A 160 -27.54 11.51 6.34
N ASP A 161 -26.61 12.46 6.24
CA ASP A 161 -26.94 13.85 5.92
C ASP A 161 -27.51 14.00 4.51
N LYS A 162 -27.05 13.15 3.58
CA LYS A 162 -27.47 13.15 2.17
C LYS A 162 -28.48 12.05 1.84
N ASN A 163 -28.89 11.22 2.82
CA ASN A 163 -29.68 10.01 2.59
C ASN A 163 -29.10 9.10 1.50
N LEU A 164 -27.77 8.94 1.50
CA LEU A 164 -27.06 8.10 0.55
C LEU A 164 -26.46 6.88 1.24
N GLN A 165 -26.44 5.76 0.55
CA GLN A 165 -25.66 4.59 0.92
C GLN A 165 -24.82 4.13 -0.27
N ILE A 166 -23.56 3.83 -0.02
CA ILE A 166 -22.63 3.30 -1.02
C ILE A 166 -22.36 1.84 -0.68
N GLN A 167 -22.52 0.97 -1.66
CA GLN A 167 -22.15 -0.43 -1.53
C GLN A 167 -20.99 -0.72 -2.50
N ILE A 168 -19.87 -1.17 -1.94
CA ILE A 168 -18.67 -1.55 -2.69
C ILE A 168 -18.59 -3.07 -2.67
N VAL A 169 -18.37 -3.70 -3.82
CA VAL A 169 -18.22 -5.15 -3.96
C VAL A 169 -16.99 -5.47 -4.78
N THR A 170 -16.08 -6.27 -4.23
CA THR A 170 -14.82 -6.68 -4.89
C THR A 170 -14.57 -8.18 -4.68
N PRO A 171 -13.66 -8.80 -5.47
CA PRO A 171 -13.28 -10.19 -5.27
C PRO A 171 -12.31 -10.41 -4.10
N GLU A 172 -11.54 -9.41 -3.70
CA GLU A 172 -10.56 -9.48 -2.60
C GLU A 172 -10.87 -8.49 -1.47
N VAL A 173 -10.56 -8.87 -0.23
CA VAL A 173 -10.85 -8.08 0.99
C VAL A 173 -10.05 -6.79 1.01
N GLU A 174 -8.77 -6.87 0.69
CA GLU A 174 -7.82 -5.75 0.71
C GLU A 174 -8.29 -4.63 -0.23
N GLU A 175 -8.79 -5.01 -1.41
CA GLU A 175 -9.34 -4.07 -2.40
C GLU A 175 -10.66 -3.45 -1.91
N THR A 176 -11.53 -4.23 -1.24
CA THR A 176 -12.75 -3.69 -0.62
C THR A 176 -12.40 -2.60 0.38
N VAL A 177 -11.44 -2.88 1.27
CA VAL A 177 -10.99 -1.96 2.33
C VAL A 177 -10.33 -0.71 1.71
N GLN A 178 -9.47 -0.89 0.70
CA GLN A 178 -8.82 0.22 0.00
C GLN A 178 -9.84 1.16 -0.66
N ILE A 179 -10.81 0.62 -1.40
CA ILE A 179 -11.85 1.42 -2.05
C ILE A 179 -12.71 2.11 -0.99
N ALA A 180 -13.10 1.40 0.08
CA ALA A 180 -13.95 1.95 1.12
C ALA A 180 -13.28 3.10 1.89
N ASN A 181 -12.03 2.92 2.31
CA ASN A 181 -11.28 3.93 3.06
C ASN A 181 -10.90 5.16 2.22
N SER A 182 -10.83 5.00 0.89
CA SER A 182 -10.56 6.13 -0.02
C SER A 182 -11.81 6.85 -0.48
N PHE A 183 -13.01 6.36 -0.14
CA PHE A 183 -14.26 6.98 -0.58
C PHE A 183 -14.46 8.34 0.09
N GLN A 184 -14.69 9.37 -0.73
CA GLN A 184 -14.97 10.73 -0.30
C GLN A 184 -16.26 11.22 -0.95
N PHE A 185 -17.24 11.60 -0.13
CA PHE A 185 -18.45 12.26 -0.64
C PHE A 185 -18.09 13.67 -1.13
N LYS A 186 -18.67 14.06 -2.27
CA LYS A 186 -18.65 15.46 -2.70
C LYS A 186 -19.48 16.30 -1.73
N ASN A 187 -19.10 17.55 -1.51
CA ASN A 187 -19.90 18.51 -0.73
C ASN A 187 -21.17 18.92 -1.47
#